data_AF-A0A392SBK1-F1
#
_entry.id   AF-A0A392SBK1-F1
#
_cell.length_a   1.000
_cell.length_b   1.000
_cell.length_c   1.000
_cell.angle_alpha   90.00
_cell.angle_beta   90.00
_cell.angle_gamma   90.00
#
_symmetry.space_group_name_H-M   'P 1'
#
loop_
_entity.id
_entity.type
_entity.pdbx_description
1 polymer ?
#
loop_
_entity_poly.entity_id
_entity_poly.type
_entity_poly.pdbx_seq_one_letter_code
_entity_poly.pdbx_strand_id
1 'polypeptide(L)'
;GRCRKNSILALRVGDRWVERVSELRAEIVDYFMTHFLESVNNRPTLDGIEFQGLDPVEVLALTVPFPATEIEEVVLSSNGDKSPGPDGFNFAFFKRFWGLLKDEVGVLF
;
A
#
# COMPACT_ATOMS: atom_id res chain seq x y z
N GLY A 1 11.04 22.08 -7.85
CA GLY A 1 11.62 20.75 -7.59
C GLY A 1 12.38 20.27 -8.81
N ARG A 2 13.55 19.62 -8.63
CA ARG A 2 14.31 19.02 -9.75
C ARG A 2 13.59 17.75 -10.20
N CYS A 3 12.82 17.81 -11.29
CA CYS A 3 12.42 16.62 -12.02
C CYS A 3 13.64 16.08 -12.76
N ARG A 4 14.45 15.26 -12.08
CA ARG A 4 15.50 14.47 -12.73
C ARG A 4 14.81 13.31 -13.44
N LYS A 5 14.68 13.43 -14.75
CA LYS A 5 14.28 12.30 -15.59
C LYS A 5 15.47 11.34 -15.63
N ASN A 6 15.27 10.10 -15.17
CA ASN A 6 16.26 9.04 -15.29
C ASN A 6 16.09 8.36 -16.65
N SER A 7 17.19 8.20 -17.40
CA SER A 7 17.22 7.53 -18.70
C SER A 7 18.33 6.49 -18.72
N ILE A 8 18.02 5.28 -19.17
CA ILE A 8 19.00 4.22 -19.42
C ILE A 8 19.40 4.34 -20.90
N LEU A 9 20.64 4.75 -21.15
CA LEU A 9 21.16 4.98 -22.51
C LEU A 9 21.85 3.76 -23.09
N ALA A 10 22.42 2.92 -22.24
CA ALA A 10 23.12 1.70 -22.63
C ALA A 10 23.08 0.68 -21.49
N LEU A 11 23.13 -0.61 -21.84
CA LEU A 11 23.30 -1.73 -20.91
C LEU A 11 24.48 -2.58 -21.37
N ARG A 12 25.25 -3.08 -20.41
CA ARG A 12 26.30 -4.06 -20.68
C ARG A 12 25.75 -5.46 -20.44
N VAL A 13 25.70 -6.27 -21.48
CA VAL A 13 25.25 -7.66 -21.45
C VAL A 13 26.45 -8.54 -21.79
N GLY A 14 27.05 -9.19 -20.78
CA GLY A 14 28.35 -9.86 -20.94
C GLY A 14 29.43 -8.87 -21.41
N ASP A 15 30.00 -9.14 -22.58
CA ASP A 15 31.06 -8.30 -23.19
C ASP A 15 30.56 -7.34 -24.27
N ARG A 16 29.24 -7.28 -24.51
CA ARG A 16 28.65 -6.33 -25.47
C ARG A 16 27.90 -5.18 -24.78
N TRP A 17 27.96 -4.00 -25.41
CA TRP A 17 27.10 -2.87 -25.08
C TRP A 17 25.87 -2.87 -25.98
N VAL A 18 24.70 -2.73 -25.36
CA VAL A 18 23.41 -2.60 -26.01
C VAL A 18 22.92 -1.18 -25.82
N GLU A 19 22.66 -0.45 -26.90
CA GLU A 19 22.27 0.97 -26.88
C GLU A 19 20.92 1.22 -27.55
N ARG A 20 20.49 0.31 -28.43
CA ARG A 20 19.23 0.44 -29.15
C ARG A 20 18.08 0.21 -28.18
N VAL A 21 17.16 1.17 -28.08
CA VAL A 21 16.04 1.15 -27.13
C VAL A 21 15.21 -0.14 -27.19
N SER A 22 15.00 -0.70 -28.38
CA SER A 22 14.29 -1.98 -28.55
C SER A 22 15.03 -3.14 -27.89
N GLU A 23 16.36 -3.18 -28.04
CA GLU A 23 17.21 -4.23 -27.48
C GLU A 23 17.38 -4.03 -25.97
N LEU A 24 17.56 -2.78 -25.51
CA LEU A 24 17.55 -2.44 -24.09
C LEU A 24 16.30 -2.96 -23.39
N ARG A 25 15.12 -2.73 -23.98
CA ARG A 25 13.84 -3.24 -23.45
C ARG A 25 13.81 -4.76 -23.42
N ALA A 26 14.23 -5.41 -24.50
CA ALA A 26 14.25 -6.87 -24.59
C ALA A 26 15.15 -7.49 -23.51
N GLU A 27 16.38 -6.96 -23.35
CA GLU A 27 17.35 -7.43 -22.36
C GLU A 27 16.87 -7.21 -20.92
N ILE A 28 16.25 -6.05 -20.62
CA ILE A 28 15.67 -5.79 -19.30
C ILE A 28 14.54 -6.79 -18.99
N VAL A 29 13.64 -6.99 -19.95
CA VAL A 29 12.52 -7.91 -19.78
C VAL A 29 13.04 -9.33 -19.59
N ASP A 30 13.92 -9.80 -20.47
CA ASP A 30 14.52 -11.14 -20.39
C ASP A 30 15.22 -11.36 -19.04
N TYR A 31 16.10 -10.44 -18.63
CA TYR A 31 16.79 -10.52 -17.35
C TYR A 31 15.84 -10.69 -16.18
N PHE A 32 14.81 -9.84 -16.07
CA PHE A 32 13.88 -9.91 -14.95
C PHE A 32 12.91 -11.08 -15.07
N MET A 33 12.52 -11.49 -16.28
CA MET A 33 11.75 -12.72 -16.46
C MET A 33 12.58 -13.92 -15.97
N THR A 34 13.80 -14.12 -16.46
CA THR A 34 14.66 -15.21 -15.99
C THR A 34 14.92 -15.15 -14.49
N HIS A 35 15.15 -13.96 -13.93
CA HIS A 35 15.50 -13.81 -12.52
C HIS A 35 14.30 -14.01 -11.58
N PHE A 36 13.10 -13.60 -11.99
CA PHE A 36 11.87 -13.75 -11.19
C PHE A 36 11.02 -14.96 -11.59
N LEU A 37 11.44 -15.73 -12.60
CA LEU A 37 10.83 -17.00 -12.92
C LEU A 37 10.99 -17.94 -11.72
N GLU A 38 9.87 -18.47 -11.26
CA GLU A 38 9.86 -19.46 -10.21
C GLU A 38 10.51 -20.75 -10.71
N SER A 39 11.55 -21.20 -10.02
CA SER A 39 12.26 -22.46 -10.31
C SER A 39 11.62 -23.68 -9.65
N VAL A 40 10.67 -23.48 -8.73
CA VAL A 40 10.03 -24.55 -7.96
C VAL A 40 8.81 -25.08 -8.73
N ASN A 41 9.01 -26.20 -9.42
CA ASN A 41 7.96 -26.87 -10.20
C ASN A 41 6.84 -27.50 -9.36
N ASN A 42 7.05 -27.66 -8.05
CA ASN A 42 6.08 -28.28 -7.13
C ASN A 42 5.97 -27.45 -5.85
N ARG A 43 5.43 -26.22 -5.98
CA ARG A 43 5.18 -25.35 -4.83
C ARG A 43 4.18 -26.05 -3.90
N PRO A 44 4.52 -26.27 -2.62
CA PRO A 44 3.56 -26.84 -1.68
C PRO A 44 2.34 -25.93 -1.63
N THR A 45 1.17 -26.52 -1.81
CA THR A 45 -0.11 -25.86 -1.63
C THR A 45 -0.47 -25.89 -0.15
N LEU A 46 -1.41 -25.04 0.24
CA LEU A 46 -1.98 -25.07 1.60
C LEU A 46 -3.14 -26.09 1.68
N ASP A 47 -3.21 -27.03 0.74
CA ASP A 47 -4.25 -28.04 0.68
C ASP A 47 -4.17 -28.95 1.91
N GLY A 48 -5.31 -29.14 2.58
CA GLY A 48 -5.38 -29.90 3.83
C GLY A 48 -4.93 -29.15 5.08
N ILE A 49 -4.52 -27.88 4.96
CA ILE A 49 -4.31 -27.00 6.12
C ILE A 49 -5.65 -26.36 6.50
N GLU A 50 -6.14 -26.69 7.70
CA GLU A 50 -7.28 -26.01 8.28
C GLU A 50 -6.81 -24.70 8.93
N PHE A 51 -7.14 -23.58 8.31
CA PHE A 51 -6.91 -22.27 8.91
C PHE A 51 -7.97 -22.02 9.97
N GLN A 52 -7.54 -21.53 11.14
CA GLN A 52 -8.46 -21.00 12.12
C GLN A 52 -9.13 -19.76 11.52
N GLY A 53 -10.41 -19.92 11.17
CA GLY A 53 -11.28 -18.82 10.78
C GLY A 53 -11.91 -18.19 12.01
N LEU A 54 -12.35 -16.95 11.83
CA LEU A 54 -13.23 -16.31 12.79
C LEU A 54 -14.57 -17.04 12.82
N ASP A 55 -15.17 -17.14 14.00
CA ASP A 55 -16.52 -17.67 14.11
C ASP A 55 -17.54 -16.69 13.45
N PRO A 56 -18.77 -17.14 13.14
CA PRO A 56 -19.75 -16.27 12.48
C PRO A 56 -20.09 -14.98 13.26
N VAL A 57 -19.97 -14.99 14.59
CA VAL A 57 -20.21 -13.83 15.45
C VAL A 57 -19.06 -12.84 15.33
N GLU A 58 -17.81 -13.33 15.34
CA GLU A 58 -16.62 -12.50 15.12
C GLU A 58 -16.62 -11.87 13.72
N VAL A 59 -16.99 -12.65 12.68
CA VAL A 59 -17.15 -12.12 11.32
C VAL A 59 -18.20 -11.02 11.29
N LEU A 60 -19.36 -11.23 11.93
CA LEU A 60 -20.41 -10.22 11.98
C LEU A 60 -19.93 -8.96 12.72
N ALA A 61 -19.22 -9.12 13.84
CA ALA A 61 -18.70 -8.00 14.63
C ALA A 61 -17.75 -7.11 13.81
N LEU A 62 -16.95 -7.69 12.91
CA LEU A 62 -16.06 -6.93 12.01
C LEU A 62 -16.80 -6.15 10.91
N THR A 63 -18.08 -6.42 10.67
CA THR A 63 -18.90 -5.72 9.67
C THR A 63 -19.77 -4.61 10.25
N VAL A 64 -19.79 -4.47 11.58
CA VAL A 64 -20.58 -3.43 12.24
C VAL A 64 -19.96 -2.06 11.98
N PRO A 65 -20.75 -1.03 11.60
CA PRO A 65 -20.25 0.33 11.46
C PRO A 65 -19.65 0.86 12.76
N PHE A 66 -18.64 1.73 12.63
CA PHE A 66 -17.99 2.32 13.79
C PHE A 66 -18.96 3.27 14.52
N PRO A 67 -19.17 3.14 15.83
CA PRO A 67 -19.97 4.09 16.58
C PRO A 67 -19.27 5.45 16.65
N ALA A 68 -20.06 6.53 16.67
CA ALA A 68 -19.53 7.90 16.72
C ALA A 68 -18.58 8.14 17.91
N THR A 69 -18.83 7.47 19.04
CA THR A 69 -17.97 7.52 20.23
C THR A 69 -16.59 6.93 19.98
N GLU A 70 -16.50 5.81 19.25
CA GLU A 70 -15.21 5.18 18.92
C GLU A 70 -14.39 6.10 17.99
N ILE A 71 -15.04 6.69 16.98
CA ILE A 71 -14.39 7.62 16.06
C ILE A 71 -13.87 8.85 16.85
N GLU A 72 -14.67 9.41 17.74
CA GLU A 72 -14.28 10.54 18.59
C GLU A 72 -13.10 10.19 19.49
N GLU A 73 -13.11 9.03 20.15
CA GLU A 73 -12.00 8.55 20.98
C GLU A 73 -10.69 8.43 20.20
N VAL A 74 -10.75 7.91 18.97
CA VAL A 74 -9.57 7.80 18.09
C VAL A 74 -9.04 9.17 17.68
N VAL A 75 -9.93 10.10 17.31
CA VAL A 75 -9.54 11.46 16.95
C VAL A 75 -8.88 12.17 18.13
N LEU A 76 -9.45 12.05 19.33
CA LEU A 76 -8.94 12.71 20.54
C LEU A 76 -7.64 12.07 21.07
N SER A 77 -7.47 10.76 20.94
CA SER A 77 -6.26 10.04 21.38
C SER A 77 -5.09 10.16 20.39
N SER A 78 -5.35 10.46 19.12
CA SER A 78 -4.32 10.56 18.08
C SER A 78 -3.30 11.67 18.34
N ASN A 79 -2.02 11.47 18.03
CA ASN A 79 -1.02 12.55 18.20
C ASN A 79 -1.21 13.64 17.13
N GLY A 80 -1.44 14.88 17.57
CA GLY A 80 -1.66 16.05 16.71
C GLY A 80 -0.41 16.51 15.96
N ASP A 81 0.78 16.20 16.46
CA ASP A 81 2.06 16.66 15.89
C ASP A 81 2.61 15.74 14.77
N LYS A 82 1.78 14.80 14.29
CA LYS A 82 2.15 13.96 13.15
C LYS A 82 2.21 14.78 11.86
N SER A 83 3.03 14.31 10.91
CA SER A 83 3.13 14.88 9.57
C SER A 83 1.75 14.93 8.90
N PRO A 84 1.45 16.01 8.15
CA PRO A 84 0.18 16.14 7.45
C PRO A 84 0.05 15.13 6.30
N GLY A 85 -1.20 14.81 5.95
CA GLY A 85 -1.53 14.02 4.77
C GLY A 85 -1.30 14.79 3.46
N PRO A 86 -1.60 14.17 2.30
CA PRO A 86 -1.56 14.84 0.99
C PRO A 86 -2.48 16.07 0.90
N ASP A 87 -3.49 16.14 1.76
CA ASP A 87 -4.43 17.26 1.92
C ASP A 87 -3.86 18.43 2.74
N GLY A 88 -2.70 18.26 3.38
CA GLY A 88 -2.06 19.26 4.21
C GLY A 88 -2.57 19.31 5.66
N PHE A 89 -3.50 18.42 6.06
CA PHE A 89 -4.04 18.40 7.42
C PHE A 89 -3.43 17.26 8.25
N ASN A 90 -3.33 17.48 9.56
CA ASN A 90 -2.96 16.46 10.54
C ASN A 90 -4.05 16.35 11.62
N PHE A 91 -3.87 15.45 12.60
CA PHE A 91 -4.86 15.25 13.66
C PHE A 91 -5.09 16.48 14.55
N ALA A 92 -4.17 17.44 14.62
CA ALA A 92 -4.42 18.69 15.35
C ALA A 92 -5.57 19.50 14.74
N PHE A 93 -5.70 19.48 13.40
CA PHE A 93 -6.83 20.09 12.70
C PHE A 93 -8.15 19.41 13.09
N PHE A 94 -8.23 18.09 12.96
CA PHE A 94 -9.45 17.33 13.27
C PHE A 94 -9.86 17.49 14.73
N LYS A 95 -8.92 17.46 15.68
CA LYS A 95 -9.20 17.75 17.10
C LYS A 95 -9.73 19.15 17.31
N ARG A 96 -9.14 20.14 16.65
CA ARG A 96 -9.52 21.55 16.80
C ARG A 96 -10.93 21.84 16.28
N PHE A 97 -11.30 21.21 15.17
CA PHE A 97 -12.57 21.43 14.47
C PHE A 97 -13.56 20.26 14.62
N TRP A 98 -13.33 19.34 15.56
CA TRP A 98 -14.13 18.12 15.71
C TRP A 98 -15.63 18.41 15.84
N GLY A 99 -16.00 19.43 16.63
CA GLY A 99 -17.40 19.84 16.79
C GLY A 99 -18.11 20.28 15.50
N LEU A 100 -17.36 20.67 14.47
CA LEU A 100 -17.90 21.01 13.14
C LEU A 100 -17.85 19.82 12.17
N LEU A 101 -16.89 18.91 12.34
CA LEU A 101 -16.59 17.84 11.38
C LEU A 101 -17.16 16.48 11.75
N LYS A 102 -17.52 16.25 13.02
CA LYS A 102 -17.90 14.94 13.55
C LYS A 102 -19.01 14.25 12.75
N ASP A 103 -19.99 15.00 12.29
CA ASP A 103 -21.15 14.44 11.59
C ASP A 103 -20.77 14.06 10.15
N GLU A 104 -19.99 14.90 9.47
CA GLU A 104 -19.46 14.62 8.11
C GLU A 104 -18.49 13.42 8.13
N VAL A 105 -17.60 13.38 9.13
CA VAL A 105 -16.66 12.26 9.31
C VAL A 105 -17.41 10.98 9.62
N GLY A 106 -18.45 11.05 10.46
CA GLY A 106 -19.28 9.89 10.80
C GLY A 106 -20.04 9.27 9.64
N VAL A 107 -20.26 9.99 8.53
CA VAL A 107 -20.89 9.44 7.31
C VAL A 107 -19.87 8.69 6.42
N LEU A 108 -18.57 8.90 6.63
CA LEU A 108 -17.51 8.23 5.86
C LEU A 108 -17.23 6.79 6.34
N PHE A 109 -17.73 6.42 7.52
CA PHE A 109 -17.47 5.16 8.22
C PHE A 109 -18.79 4.45 8.53
#